data_AF-A0AAW9K698-F1
#
_entry.id   AF-A0AAW9K698-F1
#
_cell.length_a   1.000
_cell.length_b   1.000
_cell.length_c   1.000
_cell.angle_alpha   90.00
_cell.angle_beta   90.00
_cell.angle_gamma   90.00
#
_symmetry.space_group_name_H-M   'P 1'
#
loop_
_entity.id
_entity.type
_entity.pdbx_description
1 polymer ?
#
loop_
_entity_poly.entity_id
_entity_poly.type
_entity_poly.pdbx_seq_one_letter_code
_entity_poly.pdbx_strand_id
1 'polypeptide(L)'
;MRNILMSCLVLVLFGCAKEVNLDNDKLNNSQKEIEVEEQNVDKDEELYIRKLYGVWSSDEKQYSIELKEITDNGNISLKINDDDPQIIYFEFFDAIHNTYTFLSENDSNRYRIVIVNDSQILFNYGTTDKNSEGVTQMVELKKSN
;
A
#
# COMPACT_ATOMS: atom_id res chain seq x y z
N MET A 1 -26.74 -57.37 -23.26
CA MET A 1 -27.68 -56.65 -22.37
C MET A 1 -26.93 -56.40 -21.08
N ARG A 2 -26.73 -55.19 -20.55
CA ARG A 2 -27.31 -53.85 -20.80
C ARG A 2 -26.32 -52.88 -20.13
N ASN A 3 -25.78 -51.91 -20.87
CA ASN A 3 -24.90 -50.85 -20.34
C ASN A 3 -25.73 -49.94 -19.44
N ILE A 4 -25.26 -49.65 -18.23
CA ILE A 4 -25.83 -48.61 -17.36
C ILE A 4 -24.94 -47.39 -17.48
N LEU A 5 -25.49 -46.39 -18.15
CA LEU A 5 -24.87 -45.12 -18.49
C LEU A 5 -24.94 -44.14 -17.31
N MET A 6 -23.84 -43.42 -17.14
CA MET A 6 -23.66 -42.15 -16.45
C MET A 6 -24.87 -41.20 -16.53
N SER A 7 -25.16 -40.44 -15.47
CA SER A 7 -25.35 -38.98 -15.60
C SER A 7 -25.39 -38.26 -14.25
N CYS A 8 -24.54 -37.25 -14.13
CA CYS A 8 -24.59 -36.19 -13.13
C CYS A 8 -25.75 -35.25 -13.46
N LEU A 9 -26.54 -34.85 -12.46
CA LEU A 9 -27.50 -33.76 -12.61
C LEU A 9 -26.98 -32.55 -11.84
N VAL A 10 -26.43 -31.58 -12.57
CA VAL A 10 -26.12 -30.23 -12.11
C VAL A 10 -27.38 -29.40 -12.34
N LEU A 11 -27.97 -28.88 -11.26
CA LEU A 11 -29.06 -27.91 -11.36
C LEU A 11 -28.48 -26.51 -11.55
N VAL A 12 -28.54 -26.03 -12.79
CA VAL A 12 -28.28 -24.63 -13.16
C VAL A 12 -29.56 -23.84 -12.89
N LEU A 13 -29.52 -22.90 -11.94
CA LEU A 13 -30.56 -21.90 -11.78
C LEU A 13 -30.25 -20.72 -12.71
N PHE A 14 -30.97 -20.67 -13.83
CA PHE A 14 -31.10 -19.50 -14.68
C PHE A 14 -32.03 -18.48 -14.01
N GLY A 15 -31.52 -17.29 -13.74
CA GLY A 15 -32.29 -16.07 -13.48
C GLY A 15 -31.95 -15.04 -14.54
N CYS A 16 -32.89 -14.79 -15.44
CA CYS A 16 -32.79 -13.87 -16.57
C CYS A 16 -32.70 -12.41 -16.12
N ALA A 17 -31.76 -11.64 -16.66
CA ALA A 17 -31.90 -10.19 -16.74
C ALA A 17 -31.12 -9.61 -17.93
N LYS A 18 -31.90 -9.26 -18.97
CA LYS A 18 -31.66 -8.35 -20.10
C LYS A 18 -30.48 -8.65 -21.04
N GLU A 19 -30.86 -9.11 -22.24
CA GLU A 19 -30.13 -8.85 -23.48
C GLU A 19 -29.93 -7.34 -23.65
N VAL A 20 -28.68 -6.91 -23.73
CA VAL A 20 -28.32 -5.63 -24.33
C VAL A 20 -27.70 -5.98 -25.67
N ASN A 21 -28.38 -5.59 -26.75
CA ASN A 21 -27.88 -5.62 -28.12
C ASN A 21 -26.48 -4.98 -28.15
N LEU A 22 -25.46 -5.79 -28.46
CA LEU A 22 -24.18 -5.31 -28.93
C LEU A 22 -24.36 -4.92 -30.40
N ASP A 23 -25.04 -3.80 -30.62
CA ASP A 23 -24.87 -3.07 -31.86
C ASP A 23 -23.45 -2.50 -31.86
N ASN A 24 -22.69 -3.05 -32.79
CA ASN A 24 -21.28 -2.80 -33.01
C ASN A 24 -21.11 -1.46 -33.74
N ASP A 25 -21.40 -0.37 -33.03
CA ASP A 25 -21.04 0.96 -33.51
C ASP A 25 -19.54 1.18 -33.25
N LYS A 26 -18.77 1.20 -34.34
CA LYS A 26 -17.42 1.75 -34.41
C LYS A 26 -17.44 3.20 -33.92
N LEU A 27 -17.30 3.39 -32.61
CA LEU A 27 -17.03 4.69 -32.02
C LEU A 27 -15.53 4.94 -32.07
N ASN A 28 -15.20 5.94 -32.89
CA ASN A 28 -13.87 6.48 -33.07
C ASN A 28 -13.20 6.78 -31.74
N ASN A 29 -11.92 6.46 -31.73
CA ASN A 29 -10.90 6.86 -30.79
C ASN A 29 -11.06 8.34 -30.39
N SER A 30 -11.57 8.58 -29.18
CA SER A 30 -11.29 9.80 -28.43
C SER A 30 -10.70 9.30 -27.12
N GLN A 31 -9.38 9.15 -27.11
CA GLN A 31 -8.61 9.18 -25.88
C GLN A 31 -8.96 10.49 -25.18
N LYS A 32 -9.97 10.44 -24.31
CA LYS A 32 -10.07 11.40 -23.24
C LYS A 32 -8.93 10.99 -22.32
N GLU A 33 -7.80 11.66 -22.45
CA GLU A 33 -6.82 11.78 -21.37
C GLU A 33 -7.65 12.04 -20.11
N ILE A 34 -7.69 11.04 -19.23
CA ILE A 34 -7.96 11.32 -17.85
C ILE A 34 -6.68 12.05 -17.44
N GLU A 35 -6.69 13.38 -17.58
CA GLU A 35 -5.81 14.24 -16.82
C GLU A 35 -6.08 13.84 -15.37
N VAL A 36 -5.20 12.97 -14.86
CA VAL A 36 -4.99 12.87 -13.43
C VAL A 36 -4.42 14.24 -13.12
N GLU A 37 -5.27 15.15 -12.62
CA GLU A 37 -4.78 16.35 -11.97
C GLU A 37 -3.79 15.85 -10.92
N GLU A 38 -2.50 16.01 -11.21
CA GLU A 38 -1.48 16.06 -10.16
C GLU A 38 -1.98 17.14 -9.22
N GLN A 39 -2.57 16.73 -8.11
CA GLN A 39 -2.87 17.65 -7.03
C GLN A 39 -1.52 18.26 -6.67
N ASN A 40 -1.33 19.51 -7.10
CA ASN A 40 -0.28 20.39 -6.60
C ASN A 40 -0.57 20.53 -5.10
N VAL A 41 0.01 19.62 -4.31
CA VAL A 41 0.04 19.73 -2.87
C VAL A 41 0.85 20.99 -2.60
N ASP A 42 0.15 21.98 -2.07
CA ASP A 42 0.69 23.26 -1.67
C ASP A 42 1.91 23.01 -0.78
N LYS A 43 3.07 23.56 -1.14
CA LYS A 43 4.33 23.34 -0.41
C LYS A 43 4.30 23.85 1.04
N ASP A 44 3.24 24.58 1.40
CA ASP A 44 3.01 25.17 2.71
C ASP A 44 2.16 24.29 3.65
N GLU A 45 1.55 23.18 3.18
CA GLU A 45 1.31 22.03 4.05
C GLU A 45 2.64 21.28 4.14
N GLU A 46 3.55 21.85 4.93
CA GLU A 46 4.82 21.22 5.31
C GLU A 46 4.47 19.84 5.87
N LEU A 47 4.52 18.84 5.00
CA LEU A 47 4.20 17.45 5.28
C LEU A 47 5.09 17.07 6.44
N TYR A 48 4.56 17.10 7.68
CA TYR A 48 5.34 16.98 8.92
C TYR A 48 5.84 15.55 9.10
N ILE A 49 6.56 15.00 8.13
CA ILE A 49 7.29 13.73 8.19
C ILE A 49 8.17 13.71 9.44
N ARG A 50 8.65 14.88 9.89
CA ARG A 50 9.35 15.06 11.17
C ARG A 50 8.61 14.50 12.38
N LYS A 51 7.27 14.45 12.39
CA LYS A 51 6.49 13.85 13.48
C LYS A 51 6.69 12.33 13.58
N LEU A 52 7.04 11.69 12.46
CA LEU A 52 7.35 10.27 12.38
C LEU A 52 8.74 9.94 12.92
N TYR A 53 9.63 10.93 13.07
CA TYR A 53 10.99 10.66 13.55
C TYR A 53 11.00 10.20 15.00
N GLY A 54 11.95 9.32 15.30
CA GLY A 54 12.13 8.66 16.58
C GLY A 54 12.06 7.15 16.46
N VAL A 55 12.08 6.51 17.63
CA VAL A 55 11.94 5.06 17.78
C VAL A 55 10.49 4.72 18.05
N TRP A 56 9.98 3.71 17.37
CA TRP A 56 8.65 3.14 17.57
C TRP A 56 8.79 1.66 17.84
N SER A 57 8.07 1.14 18.84
CA SER A 57 8.21 -0.26 19.24
C SER A 57 6.88 -0.89 19.65
N SER A 58 6.86 -2.22 19.61
CA SER A 58 5.82 -3.07 20.18
C SER A 58 6.47 -4.14 21.03
N ASP A 59 6.27 -4.05 22.35
CA ASP A 59 6.75 -5.06 23.29
C ASP A 59 6.06 -6.41 23.04
N GLU A 60 4.80 -6.42 22.63
CA GLU A 60 4.05 -7.64 22.33
C GLU A 60 4.65 -8.38 21.12
N LYS A 61 5.00 -7.64 20.07
CA LYS A 61 5.53 -8.22 18.84
C LYS A 61 7.05 -8.36 18.83
N GLN A 62 7.74 -7.83 19.85
CA GLN A 62 9.20 -7.71 19.88
C GLN A 62 9.72 -7.08 18.57
N TYR A 63 9.06 -6.00 18.14
CA TYR A 63 9.30 -5.33 16.86
C TYR A 63 9.55 -3.84 17.10
N SER A 64 10.56 -3.28 16.44
CA SER A 64 10.85 -1.85 16.48
C SER A 64 11.24 -1.32 15.12
N ILE A 65 10.99 -0.02 14.93
CA ILE A 65 11.58 0.75 13.84
C ILE A 65 12.19 2.04 14.39
N GLU A 66 13.23 2.54 13.75
CA GLU A 66 13.78 3.87 13.98
C GLU A 66 13.73 4.66 12.67
N LEU A 67 13.18 5.87 12.73
CA LEU A 67 13.11 6.80 11.61
C LEU A 67 13.91 8.05 11.94
N LYS A 68 14.88 8.39 11.09
CA LYS A 68 15.77 9.53 11.30
C LYS A 68 16.08 10.26 9.98
N GLU A 69 16.01 11.58 9.99
CA GLU A 69 16.46 12.40 8.86
C GLU A 69 17.98 12.25 8.64
N ILE A 70 18.40 12.01 7.40
CA ILE A 70 19.82 11.94 7.03
C ILE A 70 20.27 13.25 6.36
N THR A 71 19.39 13.85 5.55
CA THR A 71 19.67 15.04 4.75
C THR A 71 18.42 15.89 4.56
N ASP A 72 18.63 17.20 4.34
CA ASP A 72 17.56 18.21 4.18
C ASP A 72 16.69 18.03 2.92
N ASN A 73 16.99 17.04 2.08
CA ASN A 73 16.26 16.69 0.86
C ASN A 73 15.14 15.64 1.09
N GLY A 74 14.88 15.25 2.35
CA GLY A 74 13.83 14.29 2.69
C GLY A 74 14.24 12.82 2.65
N ASN A 75 15.54 12.51 2.59
CA ASN A 75 16.02 11.14 2.78
C ASN A 75 15.91 10.75 4.25
N ILE A 76 15.38 9.56 4.50
CA ILE A 76 15.13 9.04 5.84
C ILE A 76 15.89 7.73 5.99
N SER A 77 16.58 7.58 7.12
CA SER A 77 17.11 6.31 7.58
C SER A 77 15.98 5.55 8.26
N LEU A 78 15.70 4.35 7.77
CA LEU A 78 14.84 3.37 8.40
C LEU A 78 15.71 2.24 8.94
N LYS A 79 15.65 2.00 10.24
CA LYS A 79 16.16 0.78 10.86
C LYS A 79 14.98 -0.06 11.33
N ILE A 80 14.99 -1.36 11.06
CA ILE A 80 13.99 -2.31 11.55
C ILE A 80 14.70 -3.24 12.53
N ASN A 81 14.22 -3.34 13.77
CA ASN A 81 14.85 -4.12 14.83
C ASN A 81 16.37 -3.84 14.93
N ASP A 82 17.17 -4.91 14.87
CA ASP A 82 18.63 -4.88 14.91
C ASP A 82 19.27 -4.97 13.52
N ASP A 83 18.48 -4.86 12.43
CA ASP A 83 18.98 -4.90 11.06
C ASP A 83 19.82 -3.66 10.72
N ASP A 84 20.57 -3.75 9.62
CA ASP A 84 21.31 -2.60 9.09
C ASP A 84 20.35 -1.50 8.62
N PRO A 85 20.64 -0.21 8.92
CA PRO A 85 19.81 0.89 8.45
C PRO A 85 19.78 0.97 6.93
N GLN A 86 18.61 1.21 6.38
CA GLN A 86 18.40 1.44 4.94
C GLN A 86 17.92 2.87 4.68
N ILE A 87 18.16 3.35 3.47
CA ILE A 87 17.66 4.65 3.01
C ILE A 87 16.29 4.43 2.36
N ILE A 88 15.31 5.21 2.81
CA ILE A 88 13.97 5.27 2.23
C ILE A 88 13.64 6.70 1.79
N TYR A 89 12.82 6.81 0.74
CA TYR A 89 12.37 8.07 0.18
C TYR A 89 10.86 8.20 0.28
N PHE A 90 10.39 9.41 0.54
CA PHE A 90 8.97 9.72 0.51
C PHE A 90 8.41 9.54 -0.92
N GLU A 91 7.34 8.76 -1.05
CA GLU A 91 6.61 8.57 -2.31
C GLU A 91 5.41 9.53 -2.36
N PHE A 92 4.48 9.40 -1.42
CA PHE A 92 3.29 10.25 -1.31
C PHE A 92 2.64 10.15 0.08
N PHE A 93 1.72 11.07 0.36
CA PHE A 93 0.87 11.08 1.54
C PHE A 93 -0.60 10.99 1.14
N ASP A 94 -1.31 10.05 1.76
CA ASP A 94 -2.76 9.91 1.65
C ASP A 94 -3.43 10.56 2.86
N ALA A 95 -3.98 11.75 2.66
CA ALA A 95 -4.65 12.52 3.71
C ALA A 95 -5.93 11.85 4.23
N ILE A 96 -6.64 11.08 3.39
CA ILE A 96 -7.90 10.40 3.78
C ILE A 96 -7.60 9.36 4.86
N HIS A 97 -6.49 8.64 4.70
CA HIS A 97 -6.08 7.56 5.61
C HIS A 97 -4.93 7.97 6.53
N ASN A 98 -4.50 9.24 6.53
CA ASN A 98 -3.34 9.74 7.28
C ASN A 98 -2.11 8.82 7.12
N THR A 99 -1.83 8.41 5.88
CA THR A 99 -0.87 7.36 5.56
C THR A 99 0.30 7.91 4.76
N TYR A 100 1.51 7.68 5.25
CA TYR A 100 2.76 7.98 4.54
C TYR A 100 3.25 6.75 3.83
N THR A 101 3.63 6.89 2.56
CA THR A 101 4.25 5.81 1.79
C THR A 101 5.69 6.17 1.46
N PHE A 102 6.60 5.20 1.66
CA PHE A 102 8.02 5.33 1.37
C PHE A 102 8.51 4.16 0.51
N LEU A 103 9.57 4.37 -0.27
CA LEU A 103 10.25 3.36 -1.08
C LEU A 103 11.69 3.18 -0.62
N SER A 104 12.18 1.94 -0.53
CA SER A 104 13.61 1.68 -0.33
C SER A 104 14.43 2.02 -1.56
N GLU A 105 15.66 2.48 -1.33
CA GLU A 105 16.64 2.72 -2.39
C GLU A 105 17.03 1.44 -3.13
N ASN A 106 17.25 0.34 -2.39
CA ASN A 106 17.96 -0.82 -2.92
C ASN A 106 17.07 -2.05 -3.18
N ASP A 107 15.98 -2.20 -2.42
CA ASP A 107 15.32 -3.51 -2.28
C ASP A 107 13.92 -3.57 -2.88
N SER A 108 13.48 -2.52 -3.60
CA SER A 108 12.13 -2.46 -4.17
C SER A 108 11.04 -2.70 -3.12
N ASN A 109 11.30 -2.32 -1.86
CA ASN A 109 10.36 -2.42 -0.76
C ASN A 109 9.56 -1.13 -0.66
N ARG A 110 8.28 -1.26 -0.32
CA ARG A 110 7.37 -0.17 -0.03
C ARG A 110 6.96 -0.24 1.43
N TYR A 111 7.21 0.83 2.16
CA TYR A 111 6.82 0.99 3.56
C TYR A 111 5.60 1.89 3.64
N ARG A 112 4.64 1.54 4.48
CA ARG A 112 3.48 2.38 4.78
C ARG A 112 3.39 2.60 6.28
N ILE A 113 3.14 3.85 6.64
CA ILE A 113 2.99 4.29 8.03
C ILE A 113 1.67 5.03 8.15
N VAL A 114 0.72 4.43 8.85
CA VAL A 114 -0.56 5.05 9.20
C VAL A 114 -0.42 5.73 10.55
N ILE A 115 -0.70 7.01 10.64
CA ILE A 115 -0.66 7.73 11.91
C ILE A 115 -2.02 7.61 12.59
N VAL A 116 -2.05 6.95 13.75
CA VAL A 116 -3.24 6.84 14.59
C VAL A 116 -3.34 8.07 15.49
N ASN A 117 -2.23 8.46 16.12
CA ASN A 117 -2.07 9.69 16.92
C ASN A 117 -0.56 9.98 17.11
N ASP A 118 -0.22 11.04 17.85
CA ASP A 118 1.18 11.47 18.07
C ASP A 118 2.07 10.43 18.76
N SER A 119 1.48 9.42 19.40
CA SER A 119 2.17 8.38 20.17
C SER A 119 2.01 6.96 19.59
N GLN A 120 1.29 6.80 18.47
CA GLN A 120 0.96 5.49 17.91
C GLN A 120 0.86 5.50 16.38
N ILE A 121 1.47 4.50 15.75
CA ILE A 121 1.43 4.26 14.30
C ILE A 121 1.08 2.80 14.00
N LEU A 122 0.61 2.56 12.78
CA LEU A 122 0.58 1.24 12.16
C LEU A 122 1.65 1.20 11.08
N PHE A 123 2.59 0.28 11.20
CA PHE A 123 3.68 0.09 10.26
C PHE A 123 3.47 -1.20 9.46
N ASN A 124 3.66 -1.13 8.16
CA ASN A 124 3.70 -2.32 7.31
C ASN A 124 4.71 -2.14 6.19
N TYR A 125 5.28 -3.24 5.70
CA TYR A 125 6.08 -3.22 4.48
C TYR A 125 5.61 -4.29 3.50
N GLY A 126 5.88 -4.04 2.23
CA GLY A 126 5.62 -4.99 1.17
C GLY A 126 6.65 -4.86 0.07
N THR A 127 6.78 -5.92 -0.72
CA THR A 127 7.65 -5.93 -1.91
C THR A 127 6.89 -5.35 -3.10
N THR A 128 7.58 -4.67 -4.01
CA THR A 128 7.00 -4.30 -5.32
C THR A 128 7.25 -5.35 -6.40
N ASP A 129 7.97 -6.44 -6.10
CA ASP A 129 8.14 -7.54 -7.05
C ASP A 129 6.83 -8.34 -7.17
N LYS A 130 6.29 -8.40 -8.39
CA LYS A 130 5.04 -9.11 -8.72
C LYS A 130 5.08 -10.60 -8.40
N ASN A 131 6.27 -11.19 -8.25
CA ASN A 131 6.46 -12.62 -7.97
C ASN A 131 6.78 -12.92 -6.51
N SER A 132 6.79 -11.92 -5.64
CA SER A 132 7.20 -12.05 -4.25
C SER A 132 5.99 -11.95 -3.32
N GLU A 133 5.83 -12.91 -2.41
CA GLU A 133 4.83 -12.85 -1.34
C GLU A 133 5.27 -11.79 -0.33
N GLY A 134 4.87 -10.53 -0.53
CA GLY A 134 5.35 -9.45 0.34
C GLY A 134 4.25 -8.52 0.80
N VAL A 135 3.46 -8.98 1.77
CA VAL A 135 2.89 -8.10 2.80
C VAL A 135 3.14 -8.77 4.14
N THR A 136 4.18 -8.33 4.82
CA THR A 136 4.40 -8.63 6.23
C THR A 136 3.38 -7.80 7.00
N GLN A 137 2.35 -8.49 7.47
CA GLN A 137 1.30 -8.06 8.39
C GLN A 137 1.51 -6.68 9.05
N MET A 138 0.45 -5.86 9.07
CA MET A 138 0.45 -4.57 9.76
C MET A 138 0.75 -4.72 11.26
N VAL A 139 1.74 -3.98 11.74
CA VAL A 139 2.22 -3.98 13.13
C VAL A 139 1.87 -2.65 13.78
N GLU A 140 1.16 -2.70 14.90
CA GLU A 140 0.95 -1.52 15.74
C GLU A 140 2.20 -1.22 16.56
N LEU A 141 2.70 0.01 16.48
CA LEU A 141 3.88 0.49 17.20
C LEU A 141 3.55 1.75 17.99
N LYS A 142 4.15 1.90 19.17
CA LYS A 142 4.04 3.08 20.02
C LYS A 142 5.37 3.83 20.04
N LYS A 143 5.30 5.15 20.14
CA LYS A 143 6.49 6.00 20.22
C LYS A 143 7.24 5.67 21.50
N SER A 144 8.52 5.35 21.40
CA SER A 144 9.40 5.24 22.57
C SER A 144 9.67 6.64 23.11
N ASN A 145 9.63 6.79 24.43
CA ASN A 145 9.94 8.06 25.12
C ASN A 145 11.44 8.37 25.10
#